data_AF-E3S0C1-F1
#
_entry.id   AF-E3S0C1-F1
#
_cell.length_a   1.000
_cell.length_b   1.000
_cell.length_c   1.000
_cell.angle_alpha   90.00
_cell.angle_beta   90.00
_cell.angle_gamma   90.00
#
_symmetry.space_group_name_H-M   'P 1'
#
loop_
_entity.id
_entity.type
_entity.pdbx_description
1 polymer ?
#
loop_
_entity_poly.entity_id
_entity_poly.type
_entity_poly.pdbx_seq_one_letter_code
_entity_poly.pdbx_strand_id
1 'polypeptide(L)'
;MKSSSSVSASGSQSESESEPGSHGTPPGSPPKRRKNLSWSDFQDYGPIDEPASITESTPPTTLDDTRDLLHKERTRFQNKVPIDLNSKLCCPPDRSAVLAIYETTLSRVSANNYSDIYVEAKSKINIILGLNIAKYTDPAFTKGLLPPLEPIYAYPRIEYNKDPYGRHAHWRLNAWRKDRWPLLLPVRAMKRERAMKNRKLEVGEARWKLEEEDWEDL
;
A
#
# COMPACT_ATOMS: atom_id res chain seq x y z
N MET A 1 70.40 48.94 -21.34
CA MET A 1 70.19 48.27 -20.03
C MET A 1 69.00 47.35 -20.15
N LYS A 2 69.19 46.06 -19.80
CA LYS A 2 68.22 45.02 -19.39
C LYS A 2 66.89 44.92 -20.18
N SER A 3 66.66 43.84 -20.93
CA SER A 3 66.07 42.56 -20.45
C SER A 3 64.62 42.75 -19.95
N SER A 4 63.60 41.97 -20.25
CA SER A 4 63.38 40.75 -21.03
C SER A 4 61.85 40.52 -21.02
N SER A 5 61.33 39.82 -22.03
CA SER A 5 60.48 38.61 -21.96
C SER A 5 59.83 38.26 -20.59
N SER A 6 58.67 37.62 -20.45
CA SER A 6 57.65 37.02 -21.32
C SER A 6 56.73 36.20 -20.39
N VAL A 7 55.45 36.05 -20.75
CA VAL A 7 54.67 34.78 -20.68
C VAL A 7 54.27 34.22 -19.29
N SER A 8 52.94 34.27 -19.08
CA SER A 8 51.98 33.20 -18.76
C SER A 8 52.03 32.32 -17.50
N ALA A 9 50.80 32.00 -17.09
CA ALA A 9 50.28 30.71 -16.62
C ALA A 9 50.01 30.54 -15.12
N SER A 10 48.71 30.34 -14.83
CA SER A 10 48.12 29.15 -14.18
C SER A 10 48.46 28.79 -12.72
N GLY A 11 47.42 28.30 -12.01
CA GLY A 11 47.51 27.52 -10.78
C GLY A 11 47.14 28.32 -9.53
N SER A 12 45.96 28.15 -8.92
CA SER A 12 45.45 27.00 -8.15
C SER A 12 45.88 27.01 -6.67
N GLN A 13 44.84 26.97 -5.81
CA GLN A 13 44.77 26.38 -4.45
C GLN A 13 45.56 27.10 -3.35
N SER A 14 45.13 27.13 -2.07
CA SER A 14 44.44 26.12 -1.25
C SER A 14 43.71 26.80 -0.08
N GLU A 15 42.47 26.40 0.25
CA GLU A 15 42.06 25.45 1.31
C GLU A 15 42.11 25.97 2.76
N SER A 16 40.94 25.90 3.42
CA SER A 16 40.77 25.22 4.71
C SER A 16 39.29 24.79 4.75
N GLU A 17 39.02 23.50 4.52
CA GLU A 17 38.85 22.49 5.58
C GLU A 17 37.83 22.92 6.64
N SER A 18 36.62 22.39 6.53
CA SER A 18 35.75 22.07 7.66
C SER A 18 34.75 21.00 7.22
N GLU A 19 34.94 19.82 7.79
CA GLU A 19 34.25 18.55 7.56
C GLU A 19 32.73 18.54 7.81
N PRO A 20 32.04 17.49 7.31
CA PRO A 20 30.61 17.28 7.50
C PRO A 20 30.29 16.89 8.94
N GLY A 21 29.70 17.84 9.69
CA GLY A 21 29.29 17.63 11.07
C GLY A 21 27.97 16.88 11.21
N SER A 22 28.08 15.61 11.62
CA SER A 22 27.42 15.07 12.82
C SER A 22 25.90 15.23 12.98
N HIS A 23 25.20 14.11 12.77
CA HIS A 23 23.93 13.83 13.43
C HIS A 23 24.07 13.96 14.96
N GLY A 24 23.39 14.96 15.56
CA GLY A 24 23.02 14.91 16.98
C GLY A 24 23.65 15.92 17.94
N THR A 25 24.36 16.95 17.48
CA THR A 25 24.80 18.03 18.39
C THR A 25 23.89 19.26 18.23
N PRO A 26 23.12 19.67 19.26
CA PRO A 26 22.31 20.88 19.18
C PRO A 26 23.24 22.11 19.04
N PRO A 27 22.88 23.10 18.22
CA PRO A 27 23.67 24.32 18.08
C PRO A 27 23.82 25.01 19.45
N GLY A 28 25.02 25.47 19.79
CA GLY A 28 25.37 26.04 21.09
C GLY A 28 24.61 27.33 21.48
N SER A 29 23.80 27.87 20.58
CA SER A 29 22.79 28.89 20.88
C SER A 29 21.51 28.56 20.11
N PRO A 30 20.34 28.52 20.77
CA PRO A 30 19.08 28.36 20.06
C PRO A 30 18.89 29.55 19.09
N PRO A 31 18.37 29.30 17.87
CA PRO A 31 18.09 30.38 16.94
C PRO A 31 17.09 31.36 17.56
N LYS A 32 17.37 32.66 17.41
CA LYS A 32 16.57 33.74 17.99
C LYS A 32 15.12 33.60 17.50
N ARG A 33 14.17 33.36 18.42
CA ARG A 33 12.73 33.25 18.09
C ARG A 33 12.27 34.50 17.35
N ARG A 34 11.91 34.34 16.07
CA ARG A 34 11.23 35.41 15.32
C ARG A 34 9.76 35.38 15.73
N LYS A 35 9.17 36.56 16.02
CA LYS A 35 7.77 36.67 16.48
C LYS A 35 6.73 36.59 15.35
N ASN A 36 7.16 36.68 14.09
CA ASN A 36 6.27 36.76 12.94
C ASN A 36 6.64 35.64 11.98
N LEU A 37 5.79 34.62 11.90
CA LEU A 37 5.85 33.60 10.85
C LEU A 37 5.32 34.22 9.55
N SER A 38 6.10 34.11 8.49
CA SER A 38 5.70 34.53 7.14
C SER A 38 4.95 33.38 6.45
N TRP A 39 4.03 33.70 5.55
CA TRP A 39 3.36 32.68 4.72
C TRP A 39 4.36 31.86 3.89
N SER A 40 5.51 32.45 3.56
CA SER A 40 6.62 31.79 2.88
C SER A 40 7.31 30.70 3.72
N ASP A 41 7.19 30.74 5.05
CA ASP A 41 7.76 29.70 5.94
C ASP A 41 6.97 28.37 5.86
N PHE A 42 5.76 28.41 5.27
CA PHE A 42 4.89 27.25 5.07
C PHE A 42 4.86 26.76 3.63
N GLN A 43 5.54 27.46 2.73
CA GLN A 43 5.60 27.12 1.32
C GLN A 43 6.99 26.57 1.00
N ASP A 44 7.16 25.29 1.27
CA ASP A 44 8.27 24.51 0.76
C ASP A 44 8.06 24.33 -0.76
N TYR A 45 8.46 25.34 -1.54
CA TYR A 45 8.53 25.27 -3.01
C TYR A 45 9.81 24.54 -3.46
N GLY A 46 10.15 23.44 -2.80
CA GLY A 46 10.98 22.41 -3.42
C GLY A 46 10.28 21.91 -4.69
N PRO A 47 11.02 21.32 -5.65
CA PRO A 47 10.43 20.78 -6.86
C PRO A 47 9.22 19.92 -6.49
N ILE A 48 8.07 20.26 -7.06
CA ILE A 48 6.90 19.39 -7.05
C ILE A 48 7.35 18.18 -7.86
N ASP A 49 7.88 17.18 -7.16
CA ASP A 49 7.93 15.84 -7.71
C ASP A 49 6.49 15.53 -8.11
N GLU A 50 6.28 15.51 -9.43
CA GLU A 50 5.14 14.91 -10.08
C GLU A 50 4.74 13.65 -9.30
N PRO A 51 3.44 13.33 -9.18
CA PRO A 51 3.05 12.07 -8.56
C PRO A 51 3.85 10.99 -9.26
N ALA A 52 4.83 10.41 -8.55
CA ALA A 52 5.77 9.49 -9.15
C ALA A 52 4.94 8.53 -9.98
N SER A 53 5.18 8.58 -11.30
CA SER A 53 4.63 7.62 -12.22
C SER A 53 4.81 6.25 -11.57
N ILE A 54 3.85 5.36 -11.76
CA ILE A 54 3.84 3.98 -11.25
C ILE A 54 5.11 3.31 -11.79
N THR A 55 6.22 3.59 -11.14
CA THR A 55 7.52 3.07 -11.44
C THR A 55 7.45 1.72 -10.80
N GLU A 56 7.50 0.71 -11.67
CA GLU A 56 7.79 -0.65 -11.29
C GLU A 56 8.99 -0.60 -10.34
N SER A 57 8.73 -0.59 -9.02
CA SER A 57 9.83 -0.51 -8.05
C SER A 57 10.70 -1.73 -8.31
N THR A 58 11.93 -1.50 -8.73
CA THR A 58 12.91 -2.57 -8.88
C THR A 58 12.89 -3.40 -7.60
N PRO A 59 12.73 -4.73 -7.69
CA PRO A 59 12.69 -5.56 -6.50
C PRO A 59 13.99 -5.33 -5.69
N PRO A 60 13.88 -5.29 -4.35
CA PRO A 60 15.02 -5.03 -3.48
C PRO A 60 16.10 -6.10 -3.68
N THR A 61 17.36 -5.67 -3.65
CA THR A 61 18.52 -6.52 -3.95
C THR A 61 19.01 -7.33 -2.76
N THR A 62 18.79 -6.86 -1.53
CA THR A 62 19.23 -7.54 -0.30
C THR A 62 18.10 -7.65 0.72
N LEU A 63 18.26 -8.57 1.69
CA LEU A 63 17.30 -8.77 2.78
C LEU A 63 17.11 -7.51 3.64
N ASP A 64 18.20 -6.84 3.99
CA ASP A 64 18.15 -5.67 4.87
C ASP A 64 17.53 -4.48 4.12
N ASP A 65 17.84 -4.31 2.82
CA ASP A 65 17.16 -3.34 1.96
C ASP A 65 15.65 -3.60 1.90
N THR A 66 15.23 -4.86 1.76
CA THR A 66 13.80 -5.23 1.76
C THR A 66 13.12 -4.86 3.07
N ARG A 67 13.76 -5.16 4.22
CA ARG A 67 13.19 -4.84 5.54
C ARG A 67 13.04 -3.33 5.72
N ASP A 68 14.10 -2.58 5.42
CA ASP A 68 14.09 -1.12 5.53
C ASP A 68 13.05 -0.50 4.60
N LEU A 69 12.93 -1.01 3.37
CA LEU A 69 11.92 -0.56 2.41
C LEU A 69 10.51 -0.83 2.93
N LEU A 70 10.22 -2.05 3.39
CA LEU A 70 8.91 -2.40 3.97
C LEU A 70 8.56 -1.54 5.19
N HIS A 71 9.53 -1.26 6.07
CA HIS A 71 9.33 -0.37 7.22
C HIS A 71 9.02 1.07 6.78
N LYS A 72 9.77 1.61 5.79
CA LYS A 72 9.54 2.94 5.24
C LYS A 72 8.18 3.05 4.56
N GLU A 73 7.81 2.07 3.74
CA GLU A 73 6.52 2.03 3.06
C GLU A 73 5.35 1.92 4.03
N ARG A 74 5.43 1.01 5.02
CA ARG A 74 4.43 0.89 6.08
C ARG A 74 4.24 2.21 6.81
N THR A 75 5.34 2.85 7.23
CA THR A 75 5.31 4.13 7.94
C THR A 75 4.72 5.25 7.08
N ARG A 76 5.09 5.31 5.80
CA ARG A 76 4.53 6.26 4.83
C ARG A 76 3.03 6.04 4.66
N PHE A 77 2.58 4.80 4.51
CA PHE A 77 1.16 4.47 4.38
C PHE A 77 0.38 4.81 5.65
N GLN A 78 0.96 4.55 6.82
CA GLN A 78 0.37 4.92 8.11
C GLN A 78 0.18 6.44 8.23
N ASN A 79 1.19 7.21 7.85
CA ASN A 79 1.16 8.67 8.02
C ASN A 79 0.34 9.39 6.94
N LYS A 80 0.36 8.91 5.69
CA LYS A 80 -0.29 9.59 4.56
C LYS A 80 -1.74 9.18 4.32
N VAL A 81 -2.15 7.98 4.73
CA VAL A 81 -3.52 7.51 4.52
C VAL A 81 -4.32 7.69 5.82
N PRO A 82 -5.28 8.63 5.88
CA PRO A 82 -6.06 8.86 7.09
C PRO A 82 -6.98 7.68 7.40
N ILE A 83 -7.35 7.54 8.68
CA ILE A 83 -8.40 6.63 9.12
C ILE A 83 -9.73 7.39 9.00
N ASP A 84 -10.34 7.34 7.83
CA ASP A 84 -11.62 8.00 7.56
C ASP A 84 -12.55 7.06 6.79
N LEU A 85 -13.78 6.91 7.27
CA LEU A 85 -14.84 6.11 6.64
C LEU A 85 -15.23 6.67 5.26
N ASN A 86 -15.07 7.99 5.06
CA ASN A 86 -15.41 8.68 3.82
C ASN A 86 -14.22 8.85 2.87
N SER A 87 -13.05 8.32 3.23
CA SER A 87 -11.85 8.41 2.39
C SER A 87 -12.08 7.70 1.06
N LYS A 88 -11.90 8.44 -0.04
CA LYS A 88 -11.88 7.88 -1.40
C LYS A 88 -10.65 7.02 -1.67
N LEU A 89 -9.60 7.13 -0.82
CA LEU A 89 -8.32 6.46 -1.04
C LEU A 89 -8.31 5.03 -0.45
N CYS A 90 -8.88 4.85 0.74
CA CYS A 90 -8.81 3.60 1.47
C CYS A 90 -9.82 3.62 2.63
N CYS A 91 -10.71 2.63 2.71
CA CYS A 91 -11.63 2.53 3.84
C CYS A 91 -10.90 1.90 5.06
N PRO A 92 -11.43 2.06 6.29
CA PRO A 92 -10.76 1.53 7.49
C PRO A 92 -10.48 0.00 7.44
N PRO A 93 -11.40 -0.86 6.94
CA PRO A 93 -11.11 -2.27 6.73
C PRO A 93 -9.93 -2.55 5.78
N ASP A 94 -9.90 -1.89 4.61
CA ASP A 94 -8.81 -2.04 3.64
C ASP A 94 -7.48 -1.61 4.25
N ARG A 95 -7.49 -0.49 4.99
CA ARG A 95 -6.31 0.04 5.67
C ARG A 95 -5.76 -0.97 6.66
N SER A 96 -6.63 -1.57 7.47
CA SER A 96 -6.25 -2.61 8.42
C SER A 96 -5.64 -3.81 7.71
N ALA A 97 -6.22 -4.24 6.59
CA ALA A 97 -5.71 -5.38 5.81
C ALA A 97 -4.33 -5.09 5.20
N VAL A 98 -4.09 -3.88 4.67
CA VAL A 98 -2.77 -3.47 4.16
C VAL A 98 -1.72 -3.49 5.28
N LEU A 99 -2.03 -2.96 6.45
CA LEU A 99 -1.10 -2.96 7.59
C LEU A 99 -0.78 -4.38 8.07
N ALA A 100 -1.79 -5.26 8.11
CA ALA A 100 -1.60 -6.66 8.44
C ALA A 100 -0.69 -7.38 7.44
N ILE A 101 -0.76 -7.05 6.14
CA ILE A 101 0.19 -7.58 5.14
C ILE A 101 1.60 -7.10 5.47
N TYR A 102 1.83 -5.80 5.67
CA TYR A 102 3.16 -5.29 6.00
C TYR A 102 3.75 -5.98 7.24
N GLU A 103 2.96 -6.12 8.31
CA GLU A 103 3.39 -6.79 9.54
C GLU A 103 3.71 -8.27 9.32
N THR A 104 2.85 -8.97 8.57
CA THR A 104 3.07 -10.38 8.24
C THR A 104 4.31 -10.56 7.38
N THR A 105 4.52 -9.71 6.38
CA THR A 105 5.70 -9.73 5.51
C THR A 105 6.98 -9.49 6.31
N LEU A 106 7.00 -8.46 7.16
CA LEU A 106 8.15 -8.18 8.04
C LEU A 106 8.48 -9.35 8.98
N SER A 107 7.45 -10.07 9.46
CA SER A 107 7.65 -11.25 10.32
C SER A 107 8.17 -12.50 9.59
N ARG A 108 7.99 -12.58 8.27
CA ARG A 108 8.28 -13.78 7.45
C ARG A 108 9.42 -13.61 6.44
N VAL A 109 9.90 -12.38 6.26
CA VAL A 109 11.00 -12.07 5.36
C VAL A 109 12.31 -12.69 5.86
N SER A 110 13.00 -13.38 4.96
CA SER A 110 14.23 -14.13 5.22
C SER A 110 15.18 -14.02 4.04
N ALA A 111 16.44 -14.41 4.23
CA ALA A 111 17.46 -14.37 3.19
C ALA A 111 17.10 -15.19 1.94
N ASN A 112 16.23 -16.19 2.08
CA ASN A 112 15.87 -17.10 0.99
C ASN A 112 14.64 -16.65 0.19
N ASN A 113 13.88 -15.66 0.67
CA ASN A 113 12.59 -15.29 0.07
C ASN A 113 12.34 -13.78 -0.02
N TYR A 114 13.33 -12.93 0.30
CA TYR A 114 13.14 -11.48 0.44
C TYR A 114 12.57 -10.79 -0.80
N SER A 115 13.01 -11.19 -2.00
CA SER A 115 12.48 -10.67 -3.26
C SER A 115 11.05 -11.14 -3.50
N ASP A 116 10.81 -12.45 -3.42
CA ASP A 116 9.50 -13.04 -3.75
C ASP A 116 8.40 -12.60 -2.77
N ILE A 117 8.72 -12.54 -1.47
CA ILE A 117 7.75 -12.11 -0.45
C ILE A 117 7.41 -10.62 -0.61
N TYR A 118 8.36 -9.80 -1.06
CA TYR A 118 8.11 -8.40 -1.35
C TYR A 118 7.19 -8.24 -2.57
N VAL A 119 7.44 -8.99 -3.64
CA VAL A 119 6.58 -9.00 -4.84
C VAL A 119 5.17 -9.48 -4.49
N GLU A 120 5.04 -10.56 -3.72
CA GLU A 120 3.74 -11.07 -3.26
C GLU A 120 3.02 -10.04 -2.38
N ALA A 121 3.71 -9.41 -1.42
CA ALA A 121 3.15 -8.38 -0.56
C ALA A 121 2.62 -7.20 -1.38
N LYS A 122 3.43 -6.69 -2.31
CA LYS A 122 3.07 -5.54 -3.15
C LYS A 122 1.87 -5.85 -4.03
N SER A 123 1.84 -7.04 -4.65
CA SER A 123 0.69 -7.49 -5.43
C SER A 123 -0.59 -7.51 -4.59
N LYS A 124 -0.53 -8.13 -3.39
CA LYS A 124 -1.68 -8.21 -2.49
C LYS A 124 -2.16 -6.84 -1.99
N ILE A 125 -1.24 -5.93 -1.66
CA ILE A 125 -1.56 -4.56 -1.25
C ILE A 125 -2.26 -3.81 -2.39
N ASN A 126 -1.75 -3.91 -3.62
CA ASN A 126 -2.37 -3.27 -4.79
C ASN A 126 -3.79 -3.79 -5.06
N ILE A 127 -4.05 -5.08 -4.81
CA ILE A 127 -5.38 -5.67 -4.93
C ILE A 127 -6.33 -5.14 -3.86
N ILE A 128 -5.89 -5.06 -2.60
CA ILE A 128 -6.70 -4.51 -1.50
C ILE A 128 -7.08 -3.06 -1.79
N LEU A 129 -6.11 -2.25 -2.24
CA LEU A 129 -6.33 -0.84 -2.56
C LEU A 129 -7.12 -0.62 -3.86
N GLY A 130 -7.54 -1.68 -4.55
CA GLY A 130 -8.29 -1.58 -5.80
C GLY A 130 -7.48 -1.02 -6.97
N LEU A 131 -6.15 -0.92 -6.84
CA LEU A 131 -5.24 -0.50 -7.91
C LEU A 131 -5.10 -1.59 -8.97
N ASN A 132 -5.20 -2.86 -8.55
CA ASN A 132 -5.19 -4.02 -9.43
C ASN A 132 -6.51 -4.81 -9.31
N ILE A 133 -7.12 -5.13 -10.45
CA ILE A 133 -8.31 -5.99 -10.50
C ILE A 133 -7.86 -7.45 -10.51
N ALA A 134 -8.11 -8.18 -9.42
CA ALA A 134 -7.80 -9.60 -9.32
C ALA A 134 -9.06 -10.47 -9.39
N LYS A 135 -9.03 -11.49 -10.24
CA LYS A 135 -10.09 -12.52 -10.29
C LYS A 135 -9.89 -13.53 -9.16
N TYR A 136 -10.92 -14.30 -8.86
CA TYR A 136 -10.86 -15.39 -7.88
C TYR A 136 -9.83 -16.50 -8.19
N THR A 137 -9.30 -16.55 -9.42
CA THR A 137 -8.21 -17.45 -9.84
C THR A 137 -6.81 -16.85 -9.64
N ASP A 138 -6.72 -15.60 -9.19
CA ASP A 138 -5.45 -14.92 -8.99
C ASP A 138 -4.65 -15.59 -7.85
N PRO A 139 -3.32 -15.74 -7.99
CA PRO A 139 -2.46 -16.30 -6.95
C PRO A 139 -2.58 -15.61 -5.59
N ALA A 140 -3.01 -14.34 -5.54
CA ALA A 140 -3.25 -13.63 -4.30
C ALA A 140 -4.30 -14.30 -3.39
N PHE A 141 -5.23 -15.09 -3.95
CA PHE A 141 -6.30 -15.78 -3.22
C PHE A 141 -5.98 -17.24 -2.89
N THR A 142 -4.78 -17.71 -3.23
CA THR A 142 -4.30 -19.05 -2.91
C THR A 142 -3.15 -18.99 -1.91
N LYS A 143 -2.75 -20.15 -1.37
CA LYS A 143 -1.68 -20.24 -0.37
C LYS A 143 -0.33 -19.91 -1.03
N GLY A 144 0.34 -18.87 -0.55
CA GLY A 144 1.69 -18.45 -0.94
C GLY A 144 2.64 -18.30 0.26
N LEU A 145 3.62 -17.40 0.16
CA LEU A 145 4.49 -17.02 1.29
C LEU A 145 3.68 -16.25 2.34
N LEU A 146 2.72 -15.45 1.88
CA LEU A 146 1.76 -14.72 2.71
C LEU A 146 0.40 -15.44 2.73
N PRO A 147 -0.41 -15.23 3.78
CA PRO A 147 -1.78 -15.72 3.81
C PRO A 147 -2.58 -15.26 2.59
N PRO A 148 -3.50 -16.08 2.06
CA PRO A 148 -4.34 -15.69 0.94
C PRO A 148 -5.22 -14.49 1.32
N LEU A 149 -5.46 -13.61 0.35
CA LEU A 149 -6.38 -12.49 0.52
C LEU A 149 -7.81 -12.97 0.73
N GLU A 150 -8.60 -12.20 1.47
CA GLU A 150 -10.00 -12.53 1.66
C GLU A 150 -10.81 -12.43 0.35
N PRO A 151 -11.86 -13.26 0.18
CA PRO A 151 -12.74 -13.25 -1.00
C PRO A 151 -13.38 -11.91 -1.35
N ILE A 152 -13.47 -10.99 -0.39
CA ILE A 152 -14.06 -9.66 -0.57
C ILE A 152 -13.29 -8.83 -1.60
N TYR A 153 -11.98 -9.08 -1.74
CA TYR A 153 -11.10 -8.38 -2.67
C TYR A 153 -11.12 -8.97 -4.08
N ALA A 154 -11.69 -10.17 -4.27
CA ALA A 154 -11.80 -10.80 -5.58
C ALA A 154 -12.89 -10.14 -6.43
N TYR A 155 -12.66 -10.05 -7.73
CA TYR A 155 -13.60 -9.44 -8.67
C TYR A 155 -14.91 -10.25 -8.79
N PRO A 156 -16.09 -9.60 -8.67
CA PRO A 156 -16.28 -8.17 -8.40
C PRO A 156 -15.96 -7.83 -6.93
N ARG A 157 -15.06 -6.86 -6.72
CA ARG A 157 -14.67 -6.42 -5.37
C ARG A 157 -15.88 -5.86 -4.64
N ILE A 158 -16.03 -6.23 -3.38
CA ILE A 158 -17.08 -5.67 -2.51
C ILE A 158 -16.51 -4.40 -1.88
N GLU A 159 -16.96 -3.26 -2.38
CA GLU A 159 -16.61 -1.96 -1.81
C GLU A 159 -17.35 -1.73 -0.51
N TYR A 160 -16.65 -1.21 0.51
CA TYR A 160 -17.25 -0.91 1.81
C TYR A 160 -18.46 0.02 1.70
N ASN A 161 -18.42 1.01 0.81
CA ASN A 161 -19.55 1.93 0.59
C ASN A 161 -20.81 1.26 0.01
N LYS A 162 -20.69 0.09 -0.63
CA LYS A 162 -21.80 -0.72 -1.15
C LYS A 162 -22.25 -1.80 -0.18
N ASP A 163 -21.46 -2.06 0.86
CA ASP A 163 -21.74 -3.05 1.91
C ASP A 163 -21.27 -2.55 3.29
N PRO A 164 -21.84 -1.43 3.80
CA PRO A 164 -21.35 -0.79 5.02
C PRO A 164 -21.48 -1.68 6.26
N TYR A 165 -22.45 -2.60 6.23
CA TYR A 165 -22.68 -3.59 7.30
C TYR A 165 -21.93 -4.90 7.08
N GLY A 166 -21.18 -5.04 5.98
CA GLY A 166 -20.42 -6.24 5.66
C GLY A 166 -21.26 -7.51 5.45
N ARG A 167 -22.57 -7.38 5.16
CA ARG A 167 -23.45 -8.55 5.02
C ARG A 167 -23.08 -9.39 3.80
N HIS A 168 -22.82 -8.72 2.68
CA HIS A 168 -22.44 -9.41 1.44
C HIS A 168 -21.02 -9.97 1.54
N ALA A 169 -20.10 -9.22 2.14
CA ALA A 169 -18.74 -9.65 2.44
C ALA A 169 -18.73 -10.91 3.32
N HIS A 170 -19.50 -10.91 4.40
CA HIS A 170 -19.63 -12.04 5.31
C HIS A 170 -20.26 -13.26 4.62
N TRP A 171 -21.35 -13.06 3.87
CA TRP A 171 -21.96 -14.13 3.09
C TRP A 171 -20.97 -14.75 2.10
N ARG A 172 -20.23 -13.94 1.34
CA ARG A 172 -19.26 -14.42 0.36
C ARG A 172 -18.16 -15.23 1.03
N LEU A 173 -17.60 -14.72 2.12
CA LEU A 173 -16.56 -15.41 2.89
C LEU A 173 -17.05 -16.79 3.37
N ASN A 174 -18.24 -16.86 3.95
CA ASN A 174 -18.81 -18.11 4.43
C ASN A 174 -19.10 -19.08 3.29
N ALA A 175 -19.66 -18.60 2.18
CA ALA A 175 -19.94 -19.42 1.01
C ALA A 175 -18.65 -20.02 0.40
N TRP A 176 -17.58 -19.22 0.30
CA TRP A 176 -16.29 -19.69 -0.21
C TRP A 176 -15.64 -20.70 0.74
N ARG A 177 -15.71 -20.48 2.05
CA ARG A 177 -15.22 -21.43 3.06
C ARG A 177 -15.98 -22.76 3.03
N LYS A 178 -17.30 -22.74 2.82
CA LYS A 178 -18.12 -23.96 2.62
C LYS A 178 -17.63 -24.78 1.42
N ASP A 179 -17.12 -24.12 0.39
CA ASP A 179 -16.51 -24.75 -0.79
C ASP A 179 -15.00 -25.06 -0.60
N ARG A 180 -14.48 -25.03 0.63
CA ARG A 180 -13.08 -25.37 1.00
C ARG A 180 -12.02 -24.40 0.45
N TRP A 181 -12.37 -23.15 0.18
CA TRP A 181 -11.39 -22.08 -0.02
C TRP A 181 -10.51 -21.92 1.26
N PRO A 182 -9.18 -21.67 1.17
CA PRO A 182 -8.37 -21.39 -0.03
C PRO A 182 -7.77 -22.63 -0.71
N LEU A 183 -8.09 -23.85 -0.25
CA LEU A 183 -7.52 -25.09 -0.77
C LEU A 183 -8.12 -25.45 -2.13
N LEU A 184 -9.40 -25.15 -2.35
CA LEU A 184 -10.13 -25.41 -3.59
C LEU A 184 -10.79 -24.15 -4.12
N LEU A 185 -10.98 -24.13 -5.43
CA LEU A 185 -11.72 -23.09 -6.13
C LEU A 185 -13.21 -23.14 -5.73
N PRO A 186 -13.83 -22.05 -5.26
CA PRO A 186 -15.17 -22.06 -4.69
C PRO A 186 -16.27 -22.00 -5.76
N VAL A 187 -16.37 -23.03 -6.61
CA VAL A 187 -17.21 -23.05 -7.82
C VAL A 187 -18.70 -22.89 -7.52
N ARG A 188 -19.22 -23.49 -6.44
CA ARG A 188 -20.66 -23.43 -6.12
C ARG A 188 -21.02 -22.06 -5.57
N ALA A 189 -20.20 -21.50 -4.68
CA ALA A 189 -20.36 -20.16 -4.16
C ALA A 189 -20.39 -19.11 -5.29
N MET A 190 -19.46 -19.22 -6.25
CA MET A 190 -19.43 -18.33 -7.41
C MET A 190 -20.66 -18.45 -8.30
N LYS A 191 -21.16 -19.67 -8.54
CA LYS A 191 -22.42 -19.88 -9.28
C LYS A 191 -23.61 -19.23 -8.57
N ARG A 192 -23.71 -19.38 -7.24
CA ARG A 192 -24.77 -18.75 -6.42
C ARG A 192 -24.71 -17.23 -6.48
N GLU A 193 -23.51 -16.67 -6.36
CA GLU A 193 -23.31 -15.22 -6.45
C GLU A 193 -23.71 -14.67 -7.82
N ARG A 194 -23.33 -15.35 -8.91
CA ARG A 194 -23.75 -14.99 -10.26
C ARG A 194 -25.27 -15.08 -10.44
N ALA A 195 -25.90 -16.12 -9.90
CA ALA A 195 -27.35 -16.29 -9.95
C ALA A 195 -28.09 -15.16 -9.20
N MET A 196 -27.61 -14.77 -8.01
CA MET A 196 -28.20 -13.65 -7.25
C MET A 196 -28.07 -12.31 -7.98
N LYS A 197 -26.96 -12.08 -8.68
CA LYS A 197 -26.80 -10.88 -9.51
C LYS A 197 -27.77 -10.87 -10.70
N ASN A 198 -27.95 -12.01 -11.36
CA ASN A 198 -28.88 -12.14 -12.49
C ASN A 198 -30.34 -11.98 -12.04
N ARG A 199 -30.72 -12.56 -10.89
CA ARG A 199 -32.07 -12.40 -10.33
C ARG A 199 -32.40 -10.93 -10.01
N LYS A 200 -31.43 -10.14 -9.55
CA LYS A 200 -31.60 -8.69 -9.36
C LYS A 200 -31.74 -7.89 -10.66
N LEU A 201 -31.21 -8.39 -11.78
CA LEU A 201 -31.32 -7.74 -13.08
C LEU A 201 -32.67 -8.06 -13.75
N GLU A 202 -33.20 -9.27 -13.54
CA GLU A 202 -34.52 -9.69 -14.05
C GLU A 202 -35.66 -9.04 -13.27
N VAL A 203 -35.48 -8.80 -11.97
CA VAL A 203 -36.43 -8.11 -11.10
C VAL A 203 -35.95 -6.66 -10.93
N GLY A 204 -36.15 -5.84 -11.96
CA GLY A 204 -35.66 -4.45 -11.99
C GLY A 204 -35.98 -3.69 -10.70
N GLU A 205 -34.93 -3.22 -10.02
CA GLU A 205 -34.86 -2.23 -8.93
C GLU A 205 -35.94 -2.24 -7.81
N ALA A 206 -36.77 -3.26 -7.74
CA ALA A 206 -37.85 -3.37 -6.79
C ALA A 206 -37.57 -4.56 -5.86
N ARG A 207 -37.48 -4.23 -4.57
CA ARG A 207 -37.70 -5.15 -3.45
C ARG A 207 -36.50 -6.00 -3.06
N TRP A 208 -35.54 -5.36 -2.38
CA TRP A 208 -34.92 -5.99 -1.21
C TRP A 208 -35.95 -6.14 -0.08
N LYS A 209 -36.97 -6.99 -0.29
CA LYS A 209 -37.50 -7.80 0.80
C LYS A 209 -36.84 -9.15 0.61
N LEU A 210 -35.65 -9.27 1.20
CA LEU A 210 -35.16 -10.55 1.65
C LEU A 210 -36.23 -11.03 2.61
N GLU A 211 -37.11 -11.92 2.14
CA GLU A 211 -37.80 -12.83 3.05
C GLU A 211 -36.69 -13.48 3.88
N GLU A 212 -36.77 -13.22 5.18
CA GLU A 212 -36.24 -14.10 6.21
C GLU A 212 -36.88 -15.47 5.97
N GLU A 213 -36.31 -16.25 5.06
CA GLU A 213 -36.60 -17.67 4.94
C GLU A 213 -35.51 -18.41 5.72
N ASP A 214 -35.94 -18.90 6.87
CA ASP A 214 -35.37 -19.87 7.79
C ASP A 214 -33.99 -20.45 7.42
N TRP A 215 -32.97 -20.07 8.21
CA TRP A 215 -31.69 -20.77 8.28
C TRP A 215 -31.52 -21.54 9.60
N GLU A 216 -32.62 -21.93 10.25
CA GLU A 216 -32.60 -23.05 11.17
C GLU A 216 -32.82 -24.32 10.35
N ASP A 217 -31.93 -25.29 10.53
CA ASP A 217 -31.90 -26.63 9.93
C ASP A 217 -31.32 -26.77 8.51
N LEU A 218 -30.00 -27.06 8.45
CA LEU A 218 -29.37 -28.15 7.68
C LEU A 218 -27.84 -28.18 7.86
#